data_AF-A0A850ADS3-F1
#
_entry.id   AF-A0A850ADS3-F1
#
_cell.length_a   1.000
_cell.length_b   1.000
_cell.length_c   1.000
_cell.angle_alpha   90.00
_cell.angle_beta   90.00
_cell.angle_gamma   90.00
#
_symmetry.space_group_name_H-M   'P 1'
#
loop_
_entity.id
_entity.type
_entity.pdbx_description
1 polymer ?
#
loop_
_entity_poly.entity_id
_entity_poly.type
_entity_poly.pdbx_seq_one_letter_code
_entity_poly.pdbx_strand_id
1 'polypeptide(L)'
;MDFDNLSFIFINASLINNFVLAYFLGICPFLGVSGSLATATRMGFAVIFVMLVSSTCAYGIHSLLLMLHAPYLELISFIVVIASAVQLVEMFIKKFSPALFRALGIFLPLITTNCAILALALFQTAKGYSFIECLVFALGAGVGFTIALVLMAGIREKLDLAEIPDTVKGTALAIMVAGILSLTFMGFAGLGG
;
A
#
# COMPACT_ATOMS: atom_id res chain seq x y z
N MET A 1 9.28 23.70 -6.79
CA MET A 1 9.80 24.67 -5.82
C MET A 1 8.89 24.50 -4.61
N ASP A 2 9.25 23.84 -3.51
CA ASP A 2 10.55 23.52 -2.87
C ASP A 2 10.87 22.01 -2.86
N PHE A 3 12.07 21.61 -3.29
CA PHE A 3 12.48 20.19 -3.32
C PHE A 3 12.72 19.60 -1.91
N ASP A 4 13.00 20.43 -0.93
CA ASP A 4 13.17 20.03 0.47
C ASP A 4 11.85 19.54 1.08
N ASN A 5 10.73 20.16 0.72
CA ASN A 5 9.39 19.73 1.15
C ASN A 5 8.98 18.41 0.50
N LEU A 6 9.28 18.19 -0.79
CA LEU A 6 8.99 16.93 -1.48
C LEU A 6 9.75 15.74 -0.88
N SER A 7 11.05 15.93 -0.63
CA SER A 7 11.91 14.89 -0.07
C SER A 7 11.50 14.54 1.36
N PHE A 8 11.11 15.55 2.14
CA PHE A 8 10.53 15.37 3.47
C PHE A 8 9.19 14.63 3.41
N ILE A 9 8.28 14.99 2.49
CA ILE A 9 7.01 14.29 2.29
C ILE A 9 7.24 12.83 1.91
N PHE A 10 8.21 12.55 1.05
CA PHE A 10 8.55 11.18 0.64
C PHE A 10 9.08 10.34 1.82
N ILE A 11 10.03 10.86 2.58
CA ILE A 11 10.58 10.18 3.76
C ILE A 11 9.51 10.03 4.84
N ASN A 12 8.68 11.06 5.02
CA ASN A 12 7.61 11.04 6.00
C ASN A 12 6.53 10.00 5.64
N ALA A 13 6.09 9.94 4.38
CA ALA A 13 5.10 8.96 3.92
C ALA A 13 5.65 7.52 3.86
N SER A 14 6.95 7.33 3.58
CA SER A 14 7.57 6.01 3.47
C SER A 14 7.97 5.39 4.81
N LEU A 15 8.47 6.20 5.75
CA LEU A 15 9.05 5.74 7.02
C LEU A 15 8.27 6.20 8.26
N ILE A 16 7.90 7.47 8.36
CA ILE A 16 7.35 8.06 9.59
C ILE A 16 5.85 7.76 9.74
N ASN A 17 5.07 7.91 8.66
CA ASN A 17 3.63 7.66 8.57
C ASN A 17 3.33 6.44 7.70
N ASN A 18 4.07 5.34 7.92
CA ASN A 18 3.87 4.13 7.14
C ASN A 18 2.45 3.57 7.35
N PHE A 19 1.68 3.51 6.27
CA PHE A 19 0.28 3.07 6.27
C PHE A 19 0.10 1.70 6.89
N VAL A 20 1.04 0.78 6.69
CA VAL A 20 0.94 -0.60 7.17
C VAL A 20 1.27 -0.72 8.64
N LEU A 21 2.30 -0.01 9.11
CA LEU A 21 2.90 -0.24 10.42
C LEU A 21 2.47 0.78 11.49
N ALA A 22 2.12 2.00 11.07
CA ALA A 22 1.61 3.05 11.95
C ALA A 22 0.07 3.07 12.00
N TYR A 23 -0.59 2.88 10.85
CA TYR A 23 -2.05 2.95 10.75
C TYR A 23 -2.75 1.60 10.63
N PHE A 24 -2.01 0.48 10.53
CA PHE A 24 -2.58 -0.87 10.38
C PHE A 24 -3.45 -1.05 9.12
N LEU A 25 -3.13 -0.34 8.04
CA LEU A 25 -3.81 -0.44 6.74
C LEU A 25 -3.09 -1.40 5.79
N GLY A 26 -3.85 -2.13 4.98
CA GLY A 26 -3.32 -3.07 3.99
C GLY A 26 -2.91 -4.42 4.57
N ILE A 27 -3.45 -4.80 5.73
CA ILE A 27 -3.14 -6.08 6.39
C ILE A 27 -3.56 -7.30 5.55
N CYS A 28 -4.62 -7.19 4.76
CA CYS A 28 -5.15 -8.30 3.95
C CYS A 28 -4.11 -8.89 2.98
N PRO A 29 -3.49 -8.08 2.07
CA PRO A 29 -2.41 -8.58 1.23
C PRO A 29 -1.11 -8.84 2.01
N PHE A 30 -0.89 -8.12 3.11
CA PHE A 30 0.30 -8.29 3.95
C PHE A 30 0.37 -9.68 4.59
N LEU A 31 -0.73 -10.21 5.11
CA LEU A 31 -0.78 -11.57 5.69
C LEU A 31 -0.86 -12.66 4.62
N GLY A 32 -1.57 -12.39 3.52
CA GLY A 32 -1.83 -13.37 2.46
C GLY A 32 -0.62 -13.66 1.55
N VAL A 33 0.25 -12.67 1.29
CA VAL A 33 1.31 -12.77 0.26
C VAL A 33 2.73 -12.78 0.86
N SER A 34 2.86 -12.66 2.18
CA SER A 34 4.17 -12.70 2.86
C SER A 34 4.78 -14.10 3.04
N GLY A 35 4.26 -15.12 2.35
CA GLY A 35 4.82 -16.47 2.41
C GLY A 35 6.15 -16.66 1.65
N SER A 36 6.45 -15.81 0.67
CA SER A 36 7.74 -15.86 -0.03
C SER A 36 8.19 -14.48 -0.50
N LEU A 37 9.50 -14.22 -0.41
CA LEU A 37 10.08 -12.92 -0.75
C LEU A 37 9.86 -12.56 -2.23
N ALA A 38 9.89 -13.55 -3.12
CA ALA A 38 9.64 -13.36 -4.55
C ALA A 38 8.21 -12.87 -4.86
N THR A 39 7.21 -13.42 -4.16
CA THR A 39 5.79 -13.03 -4.36
C THR A 39 5.52 -11.68 -3.71
N ALA A 40 6.05 -11.46 -2.51
CA ALA A 40 5.94 -10.20 -1.77
C ALA A 40 6.48 -9.01 -2.57
N THR A 41 7.67 -9.17 -3.16
CA THR A 41 8.30 -8.11 -3.97
C THR A 41 7.47 -7.77 -5.21
N ARG A 42 6.99 -8.78 -5.93
CA ARG A 42 6.13 -8.59 -7.12
C ARG A 42 4.80 -7.91 -6.77
N MET A 43 4.21 -8.28 -5.63
CA MET A 43 2.99 -7.65 -5.13
C MET A 43 3.22 -6.18 -4.74
N GLY A 44 4.34 -5.87 -4.07
CA GLY A 44 4.69 -4.50 -3.72
C GLY A 44 4.79 -3.58 -4.95
N PHE A 45 5.49 -4.03 -5.99
CA PHE A 45 5.56 -3.28 -7.26
C PHE A 45 4.20 -3.06 -7.92
N ALA A 46 3.31 -4.07 -7.90
CA ALA A 46 1.95 -3.93 -8.41
C ALA A 46 1.15 -2.88 -7.61
N VAL A 47 1.27 -2.89 -6.28
CA VAL A 47 0.60 -1.92 -5.40
C VAL A 47 1.13 -0.51 -5.62
N ILE A 48 2.45 -0.30 -5.77
CA ILE A 48 3.03 1.02 -6.10
C ILE A 48 2.42 1.57 -7.39
N PHE A 49 2.35 0.75 -8.43
CA PHE A 49 1.79 1.17 -9.72
C PHE A 49 0.31 1.55 -9.60
N VAL A 50 -0.48 0.75 -8.90
CA VAL A 50 -1.90 1.04 -8.67
C VAL A 50 -2.06 2.31 -7.82
N MET A 51 -1.27 2.49 -6.75
CA MET A 51 -1.32 3.68 -5.90
C MET A 51 -1.05 4.97 -6.69
N LEU A 52 -0.08 4.95 -7.61
CA LEU A 52 0.22 6.09 -8.49
C LEU A 52 -0.96 6.44 -9.41
N VAL A 53 -1.53 5.44 -10.07
CA VAL A 53 -2.66 5.63 -11.00
C VAL A 53 -3.89 6.09 -10.23
N SER A 54 -4.21 5.44 -9.11
CA SER A 54 -5.34 5.82 -8.26
C SER A 54 -5.18 7.22 -7.67
N SER A 55 -3.98 7.61 -7.22
CA SER A 55 -3.67 8.95 -6.72
C SER A 55 -3.96 10.02 -7.78
N THR A 56 -3.45 9.81 -8.99
CA THR A 56 -3.61 10.69 -10.16
C THR A 56 -5.08 10.87 -10.53
N CYS A 57 -5.83 9.77 -10.63
CA CYS A 57 -7.24 9.81 -10.97
C CYS A 57 -8.09 10.45 -9.84
N ALA A 58 -7.78 10.15 -8.58
CA ALA A 58 -8.51 10.70 -7.44
C ALA A 58 -8.31 12.22 -7.33
N TYR A 59 -7.12 12.76 -7.64
CA TYR A 59 -6.90 14.21 -7.67
C TYR A 59 -7.77 14.92 -8.72
N GLY A 60 -7.87 14.36 -9.92
CA GLY A 60 -8.72 14.93 -10.99
C GLY A 60 -10.20 14.89 -10.64
N ILE A 61 -10.65 13.81 -10.00
CA ILE A 61 -12.05 13.62 -9.61
C ILE A 61 -12.42 14.50 -8.41
N HIS A 62 -11.52 14.64 -7.43
CA HIS A 62 -11.72 15.55 -6.31
C HIS A 62 -11.91 16.99 -6.79
N SER A 63 -11.08 17.43 -7.75
CA SER A 63 -11.22 18.76 -8.36
C SER A 63 -12.58 18.96 -9.04
N LEU A 64 -13.11 17.92 -9.71
CA LEU A 64 -14.43 17.95 -10.35
C LEU A 64 -15.57 17.94 -9.32
N LEU A 65 -15.45 17.18 -8.24
CA LEU A 65 -16.42 17.12 -7.14
C LEU A 65 -16.54 18.43 -6.38
N LEU A 66 -15.43 19.15 -6.21
CA LEU A 66 -15.41 20.50 -5.62
C LEU A 66 -16.23 21.48 -6.45
N MET A 67 -16.13 21.44 -7.79
CA MET A 67 -16.96 22.29 -8.66
C MET A 67 -18.45 21.97 -8.54
N LEU A 68 -18.78 20.69 -8.40
CA LEU A 68 -20.15 20.18 -8.24
C LEU A 68 -20.72 20.33 -6.81
N HIS A 69 -19.96 20.89 -5.85
CA HIS A 69 -20.38 21.10 -4.45
C HIS A 69 -20.91 19.84 -3.74
N ALA A 70 -20.38 18.66 -4.08
CA ALA A 70 -20.91 17.38 -3.60
C ALA A 70 -19.90 16.54 -2.79
N PRO A 71 -19.29 17.06 -1.70
CA PRO A 71 -18.20 16.39 -0.99
C PRO A 71 -18.58 15.03 -0.39
N TYR A 72 -19.87 14.79 -0.15
CA TYR A 72 -20.38 13.54 0.40
C TYR A 72 -20.24 12.32 -0.54
N LEU A 73 -20.03 12.53 -1.85
CA LEU A 73 -19.80 11.44 -2.81
C LEU A 73 -18.33 10.99 -2.91
N GLU A 74 -17.39 11.72 -2.28
CA GLU A 74 -15.95 11.53 -2.48
C GLU A 74 -15.49 10.08 -2.22
N LEU A 75 -15.94 9.48 -1.13
CA LEU A 75 -15.56 8.11 -0.76
C LEU A 75 -16.06 7.07 -1.76
N ILE A 76 -17.31 7.20 -2.23
CA ILE A 76 -17.90 6.27 -3.22
C ILE A 76 -17.19 6.45 -4.57
N SER A 77 -16.93 7.70 -4.98
CA SER A 77 -16.20 8.00 -6.21
C SER A 77 -14.80 7.39 -6.19
N PHE A 78 -14.05 7.50 -5.09
CA PHE A 78 -12.72 6.91 -4.99
C PHE A 78 -12.72 5.39 -5.09
N ILE A 79 -13.68 4.71 -4.46
CA ILE A 79 -13.79 3.24 -4.57
C ILE A 79 -14.02 2.80 -6.02
N VAL A 80 -14.91 3.48 -6.76
CA VAL A 80 -15.19 3.17 -8.18
C VAL A 80 -13.96 3.40 -9.06
N VAL A 81 -13.19 4.44 -8.77
CA VAL A 81 -11.96 4.79 -9.50
C VAL A 81 -10.86 3.77 -9.26
N ILE A 82 -10.66 3.38 -8.00
CA ILE A 82 -9.69 2.34 -7.65
C ILE A 82 -10.10 1.02 -8.30
N ALA A 83 -11.38 0.63 -8.24
CA ALA A 83 -11.87 -0.59 -8.85
C ALA A 83 -11.62 -0.63 -10.38
N SER A 84 -11.94 0.47 -11.08
CA SER A 84 -11.72 0.57 -12.53
C SER A 84 -10.22 0.61 -12.91
N ALA A 85 -9.39 1.31 -12.13
CA ALA A 85 -7.94 1.35 -12.33
C ALA A 85 -7.30 -0.03 -12.15
N VAL A 86 -7.66 -0.74 -11.07
CA VAL A 86 -7.15 -2.09 -10.81
C VAL A 86 -7.63 -3.07 -11.87
N GLN A 87 -8.88 -2.96 -12.35
CA GLN A 87 -9.38 -3.80 -13.43
C GLN A 87 -8.57 -3.64 -14.71
N LEU A 88 -8.19 -2.39 -15.04
CA LEU A 88 -7.32 -2.11 -16.18
C LEU A 88 -5.94 -2.75 -15.99
N VAL A 89 -5.37 -2.64 -14.79
CA VAL A 89 -4.09 -3.24 -14.41
C VAL A 89 -4.15 -4.77 -14.50
N GLU A 90 -5.25 -5.40 -14.06
CA GLU A 90 -5.48 -6.84 -14.16
C GLU A 90 -5.44 -7.32 -15.61
N MET A 91 -6.17 -6.64 -16.50
CA MET A 91 -6.15 -6.94 -17.94
C MET A 91 -4.76 -6.76 -18.54
N PHE A 92 -4.02 -5.75 -18.11
CA PHE A 92 -2.65 -5.49 -18.57
C PHE A 92 -1.67 -6.59 -18.12
N ILE A 93 -1.70 -6.98 -16.84
CA ILE A 93 -0.85 -8.04 -16.29
C ILE A 93 -1.14 -9.38 -16.96
N LYS A 94 -2.42 -9.71 -17.19
CA LYS A 94 -2.83 -10.94 -17.86
C LYS A 94 -2.25 -11.06 -19.27
N LYS A 95 -2.07 -9.92 -19.97
CA LYS A 95 -1.53 -9.87 -21.33
C LYS A 95 0.00 -9.85 -21.38
N PHE A 96 0.65 -9.08 -20.50
CA PHE A 96 2.11 -8.91 -20.53
C PHE A 96 2.89 -9.98 -19.77
N SER A 97 2.36 -10.50 -18.67
CA SER A 97 3.06 -11.49 -17.83
C SER A 97 2.11 -12.56 -17.28
N PRO A 98 1.82 -13.62 -18.06
CA PRO A 98 1.00 -14.73 -17.59
C PRO A 98 1.62 -15.48 -16.40
N ALA A 99 2.95 -15.43 -16.24
CA ALA A 99 3.64 -15.99 -15.08
C ALA A 99 3.28 -15.23 -13.78
N LEU A 100 3.23 -13.90 -13.83
CA LEU A 100 2.81 -13.08 -12.69
C LEU A 100 1.31 -13.28 -12.40
N PHE A 101 0.48 -13.33 -13.44
CA PHE A 101 -0.95 -13.58 -13.28
C PHE A 101 -1.25 -14.94 -12.63
N ARG A 102 -0.50 -16.00 -12.97
CA ARG A 102 -0.66 -17.32 -12.32
C ARG A 102 -0.26 -17.32 -10.84
N ALA A 103 0.75 -16.55 -10.46
CA ALA A 103 1.21 -16.46 -9.07
C ALA A 103 0.33 -15.54 -8.22
N LEU A 104 -0.22 -14.48 -8.80
CA LEU A 104 -0.89 -13.39 -8.09
C LEU A 104 -2.40 -13.31 -8.33
N GLY A 105 -2.96 -14.08 -9.28
CA GLY A 105 -4.33 -13.88 -9.79
C GLY A 105 -5.43 -13.89 -8.73
N ILE A 106 -5.28 -14.67 -7.67
CA ILE A 106 -6.23 -14.71 -6.54
C ILE A 106 -6.11 -13.45 -5.67
N PHE A 107 -4.95 -12.80 -5.65
CA PHE A 107 -4.64 -11.62 -4.84
C PHE A 107 -4.90 -10.29 -5.57
N LEU A 108 -5.12 -10.30 -6.89
CA LEU A 108 -5.47 -9.09 -7.65
C LEU A 108 -6.77 -8.43 -7.14
N PRO A 109 -7.86 -9.18 -6.85
CA PRO A 109 -9.04 -8.62 -6.19
C PRO A 109 -8.80 -8.09 -4.78
N LEU A 110 -7.73 -8.51 -4.09
CA LEU A 110 -7.35 -7.93 -2.79
C LEU A 110 -6.71 -6.54 -2.93
N ILE A 111 -6.28 -6.15 -4.14
CA ILE A 111 -5.78 -4.80 -4.42
C ILE A 111 -6.94 -3.81 -4.46
N THR A 112 -8.08 -4.15 -5.07
CA THR A 112 -9.25 -3.25 -5.17
C THR A 112 -9.81 -2.87 -3.81
N THR A 113 -9.76 -3.79 -2.86
CA THR A 113 -10.26 -3.64 -1.49
C THR A 113 -9.15 -3.27 -0.49
N ASN A 114 -7.96 -2.90 -0.99
CA ASN A 114 -6.86 -2.53 -0.12
C ASN A 114 -7.11 -1.17 0.53
N CYS A 115 -7.31 -1.18 1.84
CA CYS A 115 -7.55 0.03 2.62
C CYS A 115 -6.38 1.03 2.58
N ALA A 116 -5.13 0.58 2.34
CA ALA A 116 -4.00 1.50 2.17
C ALA A 116 -4.15 2.39 0.93
N ILE A 117 -4.70 1.85 -0.17
CA ILE A 117 -4.90 2.60 -1.43
C ILE A 117 -6.03 3.62 -1.26
N LEU A 118 -7.13 3.22 -0.61
CA LEU A 118 -8.24 4.12 -0.32
C LEU A 118 -7.82 5.26 0.62
N ALA A 119 -7.10 4.95 1.70
CA ALA A 119 -6.64 5.96 2.63
C ALA A 119 -5.63 6.93 2.01
N LEU A 120 -4.79 6.46 1.09
CA LEU A 120 -3.90 7.33 0.32
C LEU A 120 -4.70 8.37 -0.46
N ALA A 121 -5.76 7.94 -1.15
CA ALA A 121 -6.63 8.83 -1.91
C ALA A 121 -7.37 9.83 -1.02
N LEU A 122 -7.77 9.44 0.20
CA LEU A 122 -8.41 10.33 1.16
C LEU A 122 -7.42 11.30 1.82
N PHE A 123 -6.22 10.84 2.20
CA PHE A 123 -5.23 11.67 2.87
C PHE A 123 -4.61 12.71 1.93
N GLN A 124 -4.41 12.38 0.65
CA GLN A 124 -3.92 13.37 -0.30
C GLN A 124 -4.91 14.52 -0.51
N THR A 125 -6.23 14.22 -0.51
CA THR A 125 -7.26 15.25 -0.71
C THR A 125 -7.52 16.04 0.56
N ALA A 126 -7.56 15.37 1.72
CA ALA A 126 -7.70 16.03 3.02
C ALA A 126 -6.54 16.98 3.33
N LYS A 127 -5.32 16.67 2.87
CA LYS A 127 -4.14 17.53 3.04
C LYS A 127 -4.03 18.63 1.98
N GLY A 128 -4.86 18.61 0.94
CA GLY A 128 -4.83 19.62 -0.13
C GLY A 128 -3.54 19.63 -0.94
N TYR A 129 -2.91 18.46 -1.15
CA TYR A 129 -1.66 18.37 -1.90
C TYR A 129 -1.86 18.75 -3.37
N SER A 130 -0.84 19.41 -3.94
CA SER A 130 -0.76 19.68 -5.38
C SER A 130 -0.52 18.37 -6.16
N PHE A 131 -0.77 18.40 -7.47
CA PHE A 131 -0.60 17.22 -8.35
C PHE A 131 0.76 16.51 -8.20
N ILE A 132 1.84 17.30 -8.11
CA ILE A 132 3.20 16.77 -7.97
C ILE A 132 3.42 16.18 -6.58
N GLU A 133 2.89 16.81 -5.54
CA GLU A 133 2.98 16.29 -4.16
C GLU A 133 2.18 15.01 -3.99
N CYS A 134 1.00 14.89 -4.63
CA CYS A 134 0.21 13.66 -4.66
C CYS A 134 1.01 12.48 -5.24
N LEU A 135 1.71 12.69 -6.37
CA LEU A 135 2.54 11.66 -6.99
C LEU A 135 3.68 11.22 -6.07
N VAL A 136 4.38 12.17 -5.44
CA VAL A 136 5.48 11.87 -4.52
C VAL A 136 4.98 11.18 -3.25
N PHE A 137 3.83 11.61 -2.72
CA PHE A 137 3.18 10.98 -1.59
C PHE A 137 2.77 9.53 -1.92
N ALA A 138 2.23 9.30 -3.11
CA ALA A 138 1.85 7.97 -3.56
C ALA A 138 3.05 7.03 -3.77
N LEU A 139 4.16 7.56 -4.32
CA LEU A 139 5.42 6.82 -4.39
C LEU A 139 5.94 6.48 -3.00
N GLY A 140 5.98 7.45 -2.08
CA GLY A 140 6.46 7.25 -0.71
C GLY A 140 5.66 6.18 0.02
N ALA A 141 4.33 6.28 -0.01
CA ALA A 141 3.43 5.30 0.60
C ALA A 141 3.54 3.90 -0.03
N GLY A 142 3.64 3.81 -1.36
CA GLY A 142 3.82 2.52 -2.04
C GLY A 142 5.16 1.86 -1.74
N VAL A 143 6.23 2.64 -1.65
CA VAL A 143 7.56 2.17 -1.23
C VAL A 143 7.52 1.70 0.22
N GLY A 144 6.89 2.47 1.13
CA GLY A 144 6.72 2.10 2.53
C GLY A 144 5.93 0.78 2.71
N PHE A 145 4.87 0.61 1.92
CA PHE A 145 4.11 -0.65 1.86
C PHE A 145 4.98 -1.82 1.38
N THR A 146 5.77 -1.61 0.32
CA THR A 146 6.65 -2.65 -0.24
C THR A 146 7.75 -3.06 0.74
N ILE A 147 8.38 -2.08 1.42
CA ILE A 147 9.39 -2.34 2.45
C ILE A 147 8.79 -3.18 3.58
N ALA A 148 7.62 -2.81 4.10
CA ALA A 148 6.95 -3.56 5.15
C ALA A 148 6.66 -5.01 4.71
N LEU A 149 6.15 -5.20 3.50
CA LEU A 149 5.78 -6.51 2.98
C LEU A 149 7.02 -7.41 2.73
N VAL A 150 8.11 -6.85 2.21
CA VAL A 150 9.37 -7.56 2.00
C VAL A 150 10.03 -7.93 3.32
N LEU A 151 10.03 -7.03 4.32
CA LEU A 151 10.52 -7.35 5.67
C LEU A 151 9.74 -8.50 6.29
N MET A 152 8.41 -8.45 6.20
CA MET A 152 7.55 -9.51 6.71
C MET A 152 7.82 -10.86 6.02
N ALA A 153 7.95 -10.85 4.69
CA ALA A 153 8.25 -12.05 3.93
C ALA A 153 9.63 -12.63 4.28
N GLY A 154 10.65 -11.78 4.41
CA GLY A 154 12.00 -12.21 4.82
C GLY A 154 12.03 -12.80 6.23
N ILE A 155 11.27 -12.26 7.17
CA ILE A 155 11.15 -12.83 8.52
C ILE A 155 10.43 -14.18 8.47
N ARG A 156 9.30 -14.26 7.76
CA ARG A 156 8.53 -15.51 7.62
C ARG A 156 9.32 -16.63 6.96
N GLU A 157 10.04 -16.33 5.89
CA GLU A 157 10.86 -17.31 5.16
C GLU A 157 12.00 -17.85 6.04
N LYS A 158 12.59 -17.00 6.90
CA LYS A 158 13.57 -17.44 7.91
C LYS A 158 12.96 -18.29 9.03
N LEU A 159 11.76 -17.94 9.49
CA LEU A 159 11.09 -18.70 10.55
C LEU A 159 10.57 -20.05 10.08
N ASP A 160 10.25 -20.18 8.79
CA ASP A 160 9.83 -21.46 8.20
C ASP A 160 10.98 -22.50 8.16
N LEU A 161 12.23 -22.02 8.15
CA LEU A 161 13.45 -22.83 8.28
C LEU A 161 13.76 -23.20 9.74
N ALA A 162 13.08 -22.60 10.72
CA ALA A 162 13.32 -22.83 12.15
C ALA A 162 12.31 -23.84 12.73
N GLU A 163 12.75 -24.63 13.71
CA GLU A 163 11.86 -25.55 14.43
C GLU A 163 10.96 -24.78 15.41
N ILE A 164 9.79 -24.36 14.92
CA ILE A 164 8.73 -23.73 15.72
C ILE A 164 7.63 -24.74 16.12
N PRO A 165 7.03 -24.60 17.31
CA PRO A 165 5.91 -25.45 17.76
C PRO A 165 4.73 -25.41 16.78
N ASP A 166 4.11 -26.57 16.50
CA ASP A 166 3.02 -26.69 15.52
C ASP A 166 1.81 -25.79 15.83
N THR A 167 1.56 -25.50 17.11
CA THR A 167 0.48 -24.62 17.57
C THR A 167 0.65 -23.16 17.18
N VAL A 168 1.88 -22.72 16.86
CA VAL A 168 2.19 -21.32 16.53
C VAL A 168 2.28 -21.08 15.02
N LYS A 169 2.36 -22.14 14.22
CA LYS A 169 2.58 -22.05 12.76
C LYS A 169 1.48 -21.27 12.03
N GLY A 170 1.85 -20.69 10.89
CA GLY A 170 0.93 -20.02 9.98
C GLY A 170 0.52 -18.61 10.45
N THR A 171 -0.78 -18.35 10.51
CA THR A 171 -1.34 -17.00 10.72
C THR A 171 -1.05 -16.44 12.12
N ALA A 172 -1.01 -17.30 13.14
CA ALA A 172 -0.71 -16.88 14.51
C ALA A 172 0.70 -16.29 14.62
N LEU A 173 1.70 -16.97 14.05
CA LEU A 173 3.06 -16.45 13.93
C LEU A 173 3.11 -15.13 13.15
N ALA A 174 2.39 -15.06 12.02
CA ALA A 174 2.37 -13.86 11.20
C ALA A 174 1.82 -12.64 11.97
N ILE A 175 0.79 -12.81 12.80
CA ILE A 175 0.25 -11.72 13.62
C ILE A 175 1.24 -11.32 14.73
N MET A 176 1.90 -12.29 15.39
CA MET A 176 2.91 -11.97 16.41
C MET A 176 4.10 -11.21 15.84
N VAL A 177 4.64 -11.66 14.70
CA VAL A 177 5.73 -10.98 14.00
C VAL A 177 5.28 -9.60 13.53
N ALA A 178 4.07 -9.45 13.01
CA ALA A 178 3.52 -8.15 12.63
C ALA A 178 3.43 -7.18 13.80
N GLY A 179 3.04 -7.66 14.99
CA GLY A 179 3.02 -6.86 16.23
C GLY A 179 4.41 -6.39 16.65
N ILE A 180 5.41 -7.28 16.65
CA ILE A 180 6.80 -6.94 16.99
C ILE A 180 7.37 -5.94 15.96
N LEU A 181 7.06 -6.14 14.68
CA LEU A 181 7.48 -5.24 13.61
C LEU A 181 6.83 -3.86 13.76
N SER A 182 5.54 -3.79 14.10
CA SER A 182 4.85 -2.52 14.37
C SER A 182 5.47 -1.76 15.55
N LEU A 183 5.76 -2.44 16.67
CA LEU A 183 6.44 -1.82 17.82
C LEU A 183 7.82 -1.26 17.43
N THR A 184 8.57 -1.99 16.61
CA THR A 184 9.87 -1.53 16.10
C THR A 184 9.73 -0.27 15.25
N PHE A 185 8.70 -0.21 14.41
CA PHE A 185 8.47 0.94 13.53
C PHE A 185 7.88 2.15 14.24
N MET A 186 7.14 1.97 15.35
CA MET A 186 6.71 3.07 16.21
C MET A 186 7.90 3.86 16.77
N GLY A 187 9.09 3.26 16.88
CA GLY A 187 10.32 3.96 17.23
C GLY A 187 10.72 5.06 16.22
N PHE A 188 10.30 4.96 14.96
CA PHE A 188 10.53 5.99 13.94
C PHE A 188 9.47 7.10 13.94
N ALA A 189 8.36 6.95 14.68
CA ALA A 189 7.30 7.97 14.73
C ALA A 189 7.78 9.33 15.27
N GLY A 190 8.85 9.33 16.08
CA GLY A 190 9.47 10.55 16.63
C GLY A 190 10.42 11.30 15.68
N LEU A 191 10.70 10.78 14.47
CA LEU A 191 11.57 11.44 13.49
C LEU A 191 10.86 12.54 12.67
N GLY A 192 9.53 12.65 12.79
CA GLY A 192 8.71 13.59 12.03
C GLY A 192 8.57 14.99 12.62
N GLY A 193 9.17 15.26 13.78
CA GLY A 193 8.99 16.49 14.57
C GLY A 193 8.42 16.20 15.94
#